data_AF-A0A7J6VEH0-F1
#
_entry.id   AF-A0A7J6VEH0-F1
#
_cell.length_a   1.000
_cell.length_b   1.000
_cell.length_c   1.000
_cell.angle_alpha   90.00
_cell.angle_beta   90.00
_cell.angle_gamma   90.00
#
_symmetry.space_group_name_H-M   'P 1'
#
loop_
_entity.id
_entity.type
_entity.pdbx_description
1 polymer ?
#
loop_
_entity_poly.entity_id
_entity_poly.type
_entity_poly.pdbx_seq_one_letter_code
_entity_poly.pdbx_strand_id
1 'polypeptide(L)'
;MLMAWGVWKITLLDKAAVKSLNRLFPAVEAEAIVMAIPMPGHPVSTQEDDGVLEDCRHLQDLIASHDAIILLTDTRESRWLPSLFCANANKL
;
A
#
# COMPACT_ATOMS: atom_id res chain seq x y z
N MET A 1 -1.79 -5.21 17.16
CA MET A 1 -2.32 -6.57 16.94
C MET A 1 -1.30 -7.43 16.21
N LEU A 2 -0.91 -7.13 14.96
CA LEU A 2 0.02 -7.96 14.16
C LEU A 2 1.35 -8.31 14.85
N MET A 3 2.00 -7.34 15.51
CA MET A 3 3.24 -7.58 16.26
C MET A 3 3.11 -8.65 17.36
N ALA A 4 1.96 -8.71 18.02
CA ALA A 4 1.70 -9.71 19.07
C ALA A 4 1.57 -11.14 18.51
N TRP A 5 1.38 -11.27 17.20
CA TRP A 5 1.30 -12.54 16.48
C TRP A 5 2.60 -12.86 15.73
N GLY A 6 3.68 -12.12 15.98
CA GLY A 6 4.98 -12.39 15.36
C GLY A 6 5.11 -11.85 13.94
N VAL A 7 4.35 -10.85 13.52
CA VAL A 7 4.67 -10.11 12.28
C VAL A 7 5.71 -9.05 12.65
N TRP A 8 6.88 -9.05 12.01
CA TRP A 8 7.97 -8.11 12.31
C TRP A 8 8.34 -7.18 11.15
N LYS A 9 7.82 -7.39 9.95
CA LYS A 9 8.03 -6.52 8.79
C LYS A 9 6.70 -5.97 8.27
N ILE A 10 6.58 -4.65 8.17
CA ILE A 10 5.33 -3.97 7.79
C ILE A 10 5.65 -2.76 6.92
N THR A 11 5.05 -2.67 5.74
CA THR A 11 5.08 -1.46 4.90
C THR A 11 3.74 -0.76 4.98
N LEU A 12 3.75 0.55 5.25
CA LEU A 12 2.55 1.39 5.36
C LEU A 12 2.62 2.53 4.36
N LEU A 13 1.46 2.99 3.89
CA LEU A 13 1.39 4.17 3.01
C LEU A 13 1.35 5.51 3.79
N ASP A 14 1.32 5.45 5.13
CA ASP A 14 1.26 6.61 6.01
C ASP A 14 2.52 6.72 6.90
N LYS A 15 3.28 7.81 6.70
CA LYS A 15 4.48 8.15 7.48
C LYS A 15 4.21 8.31 8.97
N ALA A 16 3.06 8.88 9.36
CA ALA A 16 2.74 9.10 10.76
C ALA A 16 2.51 7.77 11.50
N ALA A 17 1.91 6.80 10.82
CA ALA A 17 1.69 5.46 11.34
C ALA A 17 3.02 4.73 11.63
N VAL A 18 3.97 4.77 10.69
CA VAL A 18 5.31 4.18 10.89
C VAL A 18 6.06 4.82 12.05
N LYS A 19 6.04 6.16 12.14
CA LYS A 19 6.68 6.87 13.27
C LYS A 19 6.11 6.43 14.62
N SER A 20 4.79 6.24 14.68
CA SER A 20 4.10 5.80 15.89
C SER A 20 4.43 4.34 16.21
N LEU A 21 4.50 3.49 15.19
CA LEU A 21 4.82 2.07 15.32
C LEU A 21 6.26 1.85 15.82
N ASN A 22 7.25 2.54 15.22
CA ASN A 22 8.65 2.47 15.63
C ASN A 22 8.88 3.00 17.06
N ARG A 23 8.05 3.96 17.51
CA ARG A 23 8.10 4.46 18.90
C ARG A 23 7.60 3.41 19.90
N LEU A 24 6.56 2.64 19.55
CA LEU A 24 5.94 1.66 20.45
C LEU A 24 6.64 0.30 20.40
N PHE A 25 7.13 -0.10 19.23
CA PHE A 25 7.78 -1.39 18.98
C PHE A 25 9.09 -1.18 18.20
N PRO A 26 10.19 -0.73 18.82
CA PRO A 26 11.42 -0.39 18.10
C PRO A 26 12.09 -1.52 17.32
N ALA A 27 11.74 -2.78 17.62
CA ALA A 27 12.25 -3.97 16.95
C ALA A 27 11.49 -4.33 15.65
N VAL A 28 10.41 -3.62 15.31
CA VAL A 28 9.70 -3.82 14.04
C VAL A 28 10.46 -3.19 12.89
N GLU A 29 10.54 -3.89 11.76
CA GLU A 29 10.96 -3.33 10.48
C GLU A 29 9.74 -2.67 9.82
N ALA A 30 9.50 -1.39 10.13
CA ALA A 30 8.43 -0.62 9.51
C ALA A 30 8.93 0.45 8.54
N GLU A 31 8.40 0.44 7.32
CA GLU A 31 8.71 1.40 6.26
C GLU A 31 7.46 2.18 5.83
N ALA A 32 7.65 3.46 5.50
CA ALA A 32 6.59 4.33 5.00
C ALA A 32 6.83 4.68 3.52
N ILE A 33 5.86 4.36 2.67
CA ILE A 33 5.88 4.72 1.25
C ILE A 33 4.81 5.77 0.99
N VAL A 34 5.19 6.94 0.49
CA VAL A 34 4.21 7.97 0.10
C VAL A 34 3.97 7.82 -1.39
N MET A 35 2.77 7.38 -1.74
CA MET A 35 2.30 7.24 -3.10
C MET A 35 0.80 7.45 -3.16
N ALA A 36 0.27 7.80 -4.33
CA ALA A 36 -1.17 7.81 -4.55
C ALA A 36 -1.67 6.43 -4.99
N ILE A 37 -2.92 6.11 -4.69
CA ILE A 37 -3.63 4.99 -5.30
C ILE A 37 -4.63 5.57 -6.30
N PRO A 38 -4.42 5.37 -7.61
CA PRO A 38 -5.34 5.87 -8.63
C PRO A 38 -6.75 5.29 -8.43
N MET A 39 -7.73 6.18 -8.40
CA MET A 39 -9.13 5.82 -8.18
C MET A 39 -9.89 5.80 -9.51
N PRO A 40 -10.70 4.77 -9.79
CA PRO A 40 -11.56 4.78 -10.97
C PRO A 40 -12.52 5.96 -10.94
N GLY A 41 -12.86 6.49 -12.12
CA GLY A 41 -13.78 7.62 -12.28
C GLY A 41 -13.16 9.00 -12.04
N HIS A 42 -11.87 9.09 -11.68
CA HIS A 42 -11.15 10.35 -11.57
C HIS A 42 -10.31 10.58 -12.83
N PRO A 43 -10.47 11.72 -13.53
CA PRO A 43 -9.68 12.00 -14.72
C PRO A 43 -8.22 12.24 -14.36
N VAL A 44 -7.32 11.74 -15.21
CA VAL A 44 -5.88 11.99 -15.16
C VAL A 44 -5.52 12.92 -16.31
N SER A 45 -4.79 14.00 -16.04
CA SER A 45 -4.32 14.88 -17.11
C SER A 45 -3.08 14.30 -17.80
N THR A 46 -2.82 14.73 -19.04
CA THR A 46 -1.63 14.27 -19.79
C THR A 46 -0.30 14.58 -19.11
N GLN A 47 -0.27 15.55 -18.18
CA GLN A 47 0.94 15.88 -17.40
C GLN A 47 1.14 14.92 -16.21
N GLU A 48 0.07 14.24 -15.77
CA GLU A 48 0.06 13.33 -14.62
C GLU A 48 0.16 11.86 -15.05
N ASP A 49 -0.13 11.54 -16.32
CA ASP A 49 -0.18 10.18 -16.87
C ASP A 49 1.06 9.34 -16.48
N ASP A 50 2.26 9.86 -16.69
CA ASP A 50 3.50 9.13 -16.40
C ASP A 50 3.65 8.83 -14.90
N GLY A 51 3.31 9.79 -14.04
CA GLY A 51 3.38 9.63 -12.57
C GLY A 51 2.33 8.64 -12.06
N VAL A 52 1.12 8.68 -12.60
CA VAL A 52 0.06 7.70 -12.26
C VAL A 52 0.46 6.30 -12.68
N LEU A 53 1.10 6.15 -13.85
CA LEU A 53 1.60 4.85 -14.31
C LEU A 53 2.77 4.36 -13.44
N GLU A 54 3.63 5.25 -12.96
CA GLU A 54 4.70 4.92 -12.02
C GLU A 54 4.13 4.44 -10.67
N ASP A 55 3.15 5.15 -10.11
CA ASP A 55 2.45 4.73 -8.89
C ASP A 55 1.77 3.36 -9.07
N CYS A 56 1.16 3.09 -10.23
CA CYS A 56 0.58 1.77 -10.53
C CYS A 56 1.63 0.66 -10.52
N ARG A 57 2.78 0.88 -11.19
CA ARG A 57 3.88 -0.09 -11.23
C ARG A 57 4.45 -0.34 -9.83
N HIS A 58 4.70 0.73 -9.08
CA HIS A 58 5.22 0.62 -7.73
C HIS A 58 4.25 -0.13 -6.80
N LEU A 59 2.94 0.13 -6.90
CA LEU A 59 1.92 -0.60 -6.14
C LEU A 59 1.94 -2.10 -6.47
N GLN A 60 2.09 -2.43 -7.75
CA GLN A 60 2.16 -3.81 -8.22
C GLN A 60 3.40 -4.53 -7.65
N ASP A 61 4.56 -3.87 -7.64
CA ASP A 61 5.80 -4.42 -7.06
C ASP A 61 5.70 -4.62 -5.55
N LEU A 62 5.06 -3.68 -4.84
CA LEU A 62 4.76 -3.82 -3.41
C LEU A 62 3.83 -5.00 -3.16
N ILE A 63 2.76 -5.12 -3.93
CA ILE A 63 1.84 -6.26 -3.79
C ILE A 63 2.56 -7.57 -4.06
N ALA A 64 3.41 -7.65 -5.09
CA ALA A 64 4.17 -8.85 -5.40
C ALA A 64 5.15 -9.24 -4.28
N SER A 65 5.80 -8.26 -3.65
CA SER A 65 6.85 -8.48 -2.63
C SER A 65 6.34 -8.80 -1.22
N HIS A 66 5.06 -8.59 -0.91
CA HIS A 66 4.49 -8.81 0.43
C HIS A 66 3.57 -10.04 0.49
N ASP A 67 3.71 -10.89 1.49
CA ASP A 67 2.93 -12.15 1.59
C ASP A 67 1.42 -11.92 1.83
N ALA A 68 1.07 -10.85 2.53
CA ALA A 68 -0.31 -10.50 2.84
C ALA A 68 -0.54 -9.00 2.64
N ILE A 69 -1.72 -8.65 2.11
CA ILE A 69 -2.12 -7.28 1.81
C ILE A 69 -3.36 -6.94 2.64
N ILE A 70 -3.34 -5.81 3.34
CA ILE A 70 -4.49 -5.33 4.12
C ILE A 70 -4.96 -4.00 3.53
N LEU A 71 -6.17 -3.99 2.97
CA LEU A 71 -6.76 -2.81 2.33
C LEU A 71 -7.57 -1.99 3.34
N LEU A 72 -6.92 -1.00 3.96
CA LEU A 72 -7.52 -0.08 4.94
C LEU A 72 -7.71 1.35 4.38
N THR A 73 -7.96 1.47 3.08
CA THR A 73 -8.26 2.76 2.45
C THR A 73 -9.70 3.21 2.75
N ASP A 74 -9.94 4.51 2.66
CA ASP A 74 -11.17 5.18 3.08
C ASP A 74 -12.37 4.95 2.13
N THR A 75 -12.13 4.87 0.82
CA THR A 75 -13.17 4.75 -0.20
C THR A 75 -13.27 3.37 -0.85
N ARG A 76 -14.40 3.06 -1.51
CA ARG A 76 -14.53 1.80 -2.27
C ARG A 76 -13.67 1.84 -3.53
N GLU A 77 -13.59 3.01 -4.14
CA GLU A 77 -12.87 3.32 -5.36
C GLU A 77 -11.37 3.08 -5.18
N SER A 78 -10.78 3.54 -4.07
CA SER A 78 -9.36 3.30 -3.76
C SER A 78 -9.02 1.83 -3.53
N ARG A 79 -9.98 1.00 -3.13
CA ARG A 79 -9.75 -0.46 -2.97
C ARG A 79 -9.76 -1.22 -4.29
N TRP A 80 -10.31 -0.64 -5.36
CA TRP A 80 -10.50 -1.36 -6.63
C TRP A 80 -9.17 -1.83 -7.24
N LEU A 81 -8.22 -0.91 -7.46
CA LEU A 81 -6.94 -1.23 -8.12
C LEU A 81 -6.07 -2.19 -7.28
N PRO A 82 -5.86 -1.97 -5.98
CA PRO A 82 -5.16 -2.94 -5.14
C PRO A 82 -5.81 -4.33 -5.15
N SER A 83 -7.14 -4.41 -5.11
CA SER A 83 -7.85 -5.69 -5.15
C SER A 83 -7.61 -6.44 -6.46
N LEU A 84 -7.64 -5.72 -7.59
CA LEU A 84 -7.35 -6.28 -8.91
C LEU A 84 -5.92 -6.85 -8.98
N PHE A 85 -4.93 -6.10 -8.48
CA PHE A 85 -3.54 -6.56 -8.45
C PHE A 85 -3.33 -7.74 -7.50
N CYS A 86 -4.00 -7.75 -6.34
CA CYS A 86 -3.98 -8.90 -5.43
C CYS A 86 -4.56 -10.15 -6.12
N ALA A 87 -5.67 -10.01 -6.84
CA ALA A 87 -6.26 -11.12 -7.60
C ALA A 87 -5.27 -11.69 -8.62
N ASN A 88 -4.64 -10.81 -9.41
CA ASN A 88 -3.66 -11.19 -10.41
C ASN A 88 -2.40 -11.83 -9.80
N ALA A 89 -2.02 -11.42 -8.59
CA ALA A 89 -0.88 -11.97 -7.85
C ALA A 89 -1.22 -13.22 -7.03
N ASN A 90 -2.45 -13.75 -7.11
CA ASN A 90 -2.97 -14.85 -6.28
C ASN A 90 -2.88 -14.58 -4.77
N LYS A 91 -3.25 -13.36 -4.34
CA LYS A 91 -3.27 -12.89 -2.95
C LYS A 91 -4.69 -12.51 -2.48
N LEU A 92 -5.70 -13.22 -3.00
CA LEU A 92 -7.12 -13.12 -2.59
C LEU A 92 -7.58 -14.35 -1.81
#